data_AF-A0A6J7PMQ4-F1
#
_entry.id   AF-A0A6J7PMQ4-F1
#
_cell.length_a   1.000
_cell.length_b   1.000
_cell.length_c   1.000
_cell.angle_alpha   90.00
_cell.angle_beta   90.00
_cell.angle_gamma   90.00
#
_symmetry.space_group_name_H-M   'P 1'
#
loop_
_entity.id
_entity.type
_entity.pdbx_description
1 polymer ?
#
loop_
_entity_poly.entity_id
_entity_poly.type
_entity_poly.pdbx_seq_one_letter_code
_entity_poly.pdbx_strand_id
1 'polypeptide(L)'
;MYVPLARGTRSKVVNALQRALTAAGYRVRTTGLFGPQTARSLNAFQRANRLPVSSTLSLRAARLLGLTPVPKLPMRYGQRGDNVLLLQEVLRERGALITADGRFGSGTRTAVRAFQRSAGLRVTGVVDTATAKALGW
;
A
#
# COMPACT_ATOMS: atom_id res chain seq x y z
N MET A 1 -7.03 -5.15 1.45
CA MET A 1 -6.66 -5.55 2.79
C MET A 1 -5.15 -5.58 2.81
N TYR A 2 -4.52 -4.50 3.28
CA TYR A 2 -3.12 -4.63 3.69
C TYR A 2 -3.12 -5.57 4.87
N VAL A 3 -2.71 -6.80 4.60
CA VAL A 3 -2.87 -7.92 5.52
C VAL A 3 -2.07 -7.57 6.78
N PRO A 4 -2.71 -7.48 7.96
CA PRO A 4 -1.96 -7.51 9.20
C PRO A 4 -1.16 -8.82 9.16
N LEU A 5 0.16 -8.73 9.05
CA LEU A 5 1.01 -9.90 9.08
C LEU A 5 1.12 -10.33 10.55
N ALA A 6 0.06 -10.95 11.05
CA ALA A 6 0.06 -11.52 12.38
C ALA A 6 1.20 -12.54 12.48
N ARG A 7 1.85 -12.57 13.64
CA ARG A 7 2.83 -13.64 13.92
C ARG A 7 2.15 -14.99 13.71
N GLY A 8 2.77 -15.86 12.92
CA GLY A 8 2.24 -17.19 12.58
C GLY A 8 1.53 -17.27 11.22
N THR A 9 1.25 -16.17 10.53
CA THR A 9 0.63 -16.22 9.19
C THR A 9 1.55 -16.90 8.18
N ARG A 10 1.02 -17.89 7.44
CA ARG A 10 1.67 -18.45 6.25
C ARG A 10 1.03 -17.91 4.98
N SER A 11 1.79 -17.27 4.09
CA SER A 11 1.23 -16.80 2.82
C SER A 11 2.28 -16.53 1.73
N LYS A 12 1.84 -16.46 0.47
CA LYS A 12 2.66 -16.00 -0.66
C LYS A 12 3.15 -14.55 -0.47
N VAL A 13 2.37 -13.72 0.23
CA VAL A 13 2.76 -12.34 0.58
C VAL A 13 3.94 -12.35 1.55
N VAL A 14 3.96 -13.26 2.54
CA VAL A 14 5.10 -13.39 3.45
C VAL A 14 6.36 -13.86 2.71
N ASN A 15 6.23 -14.78 1.75
CA ASN A 15 7.36 -15.17 0.89
C ASN A 15 7.91 -13.97 0.11
N ALA A 16 7.03 -13.16 -0.48
CA ALA A 16 7.43 -11.95 -1.19
C ALA A 16 8.12 -10.95 -0.26
N LEU A 17 7.58 -10.74 0.94
CA LEU A 17 8.19 -9.90 1.97
C LEU A 17 9.58 -10.40 2.37
N GLN A 18 9.73 -11.67 2.68
CA GLN A 18 11.00 -12.25 3.10
C GLN A 18 12.05 -12.12 1.99
N ARG A 19 11.69 -12.36 0.74
CA ARG A 19 12.59 -12.13 -0.41
C ARG A 19 12.99 -10.66 -0.54
N ALA A 20 12.05 -9.74 -0.41
CA ALA A 20 12.32 -8.31 -0.51
C ALA A 20 13.20 -7.82 0.64
N LEU A 21 12.98 -8.28 1.87
CA LEU A 21 13.83 -7.99 3.02
C LEU A 21 15.25 -8.52 2.81
N THR A 22 15.41 -9.74 2.29
CA THR A 22 16.72 -10.30 1.93
C THR A 22 17.41 -9.48 0.85
N ALA A 23 16.69 -9.06 -0.21
CA ALA A 23 17.21 -8.18 -1.24
C ALA A 23 17.61 -6.80 -0.69
N ALA A 24 16.90 -6.30 0.33
CA ALA A 24 17.23 -5.08 1.06
C ALA A 24 18.34 -5.25 2.11
N GLY A 25 19.01 -6.42 2.16
CA GLY A 25 20.16 -6.69 3.04
C GLY A 25 19.82 -7.29 4.41
N TYR A 26 18.54 -7.57 4.70
CA TYR A 26 18.10 -8.15 5.98
C TYR A 26 18.08 -9.67 5.89
N ARG A 27 18.87 -10.34 6.75
CA ARG A 27 18.94 -11.81 6.76
C ARG A 27 17.66 -12.45 7.31
N VAL A 28 16.81 -12.94 6.41
CA VAL A 28 15.61 -13.73 6.74
C VAL A 28 15.47 -14.94 5.82
N ARG A 29 15.02 -16.07 6.36
CA ARG A 29 14.72 -17.27 5.57
C ARG A 29 13.34 -17.15 4.91
N THR A 30 13.25 -17.48 3.61
CA THR A 30 11.99 -17.48 2.85
C THR A 30 11.18 -18.75 3.14
N THR A 31 10.59 -18.81 4.33
CA THR A 31 9.78 -19.95 4.78
C THR A 31 8.29 -19.75 4.50
N GLY A 32 7.88 -18.56 4.09
CA GLY A 32 6.49 -18.16 3.94
C GLY A 32 5.77 -17.95 5.27
N LEU A 33 6.45 -18.15 6.41
CA LEU A 33 5.91 -17.96 7.76
C LEU A 33 6.34 -16.62 8.34
N PHE A 34 5.38 -15.82 8.81
CA PHE A 34 5.68 -14.58 9.50
C PHE A 34 6.07 -14.86 10.95
N GLY A 35 7.33 -15.26 11.15
CA GLY A 35 7.91 -15.55 12.47
C GLY A 35 8.66 -14.38 13.11
N PRO A 36 9.27 -14.58 14.29
CA PRO A 36 10.01 -13.54 15.01
C PRO A 36 11.17 -12.93 14.21
N GLN A 37 11.85 -13.71 13.37
CA GLN A 37 12.94 -13.21 12.52
C GLN A 37 12.42 -12.29 11.42
N THR A 38 11.31 -12.64 10.76
CA THR A 38 10.65 -11.80 9.76
C THR A 38 10.19 -10.49 10.40
N ALA A 39 9.56 -10.56 11.58
CA ALA A 39 9.12 -9.38 12.32
C ALA A 39 10.29 -8.45 12.72
N ARG A 40 11.40 -9.01 13.22
CA ARG A 40 12.61 -8.22 13.55
C ARG A 40 13.20 -7.55 12.31
N SER A 41 13.26 -8.27 11.20
CA SER A 41 13.79 -7.74 9.93
C SER A 41 12.91 -6.63 9.37
N LEU A 42 11.58 -6.81 9.42
CA LEU A 42 10.62 -5.77 9.01
C LEU A 42 10.72 -4.53 9.91
N ASN A 43 10.80 -4.70 11.23
CA ASN A 43 10.98 -3.59 12.17
C ASN A 43 12.30 -2.83 11.92
N ALA A 44 13.39 -3.56 11.67
CA ALA A 44 14.70 -2.97 11.37
C ALA A 44 14.65 -2.17 10.06
N PHE A 45 14.03 -2.74 9.03
CA PHE A 45 13.77 -2.05 7.76
C PHE A 45 12.95 -0.77 7.95
N GLN A 46 11.87 -0.83 8.73
CA GLN A 46 11.05 0.35 9.02
C GLN A 46 11.86 1.44 9.74
N ARG A 47 12.66 1.07 10.75
CA ARG A 47 13.53 2.03 11.48
C ARG A 47 14.57 2.66 10.56
N ALA A 48 15.26 1.86 9.75
CA ALA A 48 16.27 2.35 8.80
C ALA A 48 15.69 3.35 7.79
N ASN A 49 14.42 3.15 7.40
CA ASN A 49 13.70 4.02 6.46
C ASN A 49 12.84 5.09 7.14
N ARG A 50 13.01 5.32 8.46
CA ARG A 50 12.23 6.30 9.26
C ARG A 50 10.71 6.14 9.13
N LEU A 51 10.25 4.91 8.94
CA LEU A 51 8.83 4.56 8.92
C LEU A 51 8.35 4.26 10.34
N PRO A 52 7.06 4.54 10.66
CA PRO A 52 6.46 4.05 11.89
C PRO A 52 6.63 2.53 11.98
N VAL A 53 7.18 2.06 13.09
CA VAL A 53 7.39 0.62 13.33
C VAL A 53 6.04 -0.01 13.69
N SER A 54 5.63 -1.01 12.91
CA SER A 54 4.37 -1.72 13.09
C SER A 54 4.55 -3.20 12.73
N SER A 55 3.68 -4.06 13.24
CA SER A 55 3.62 -5.47 12.85
C SER A 55 2.99 -5.70 11.47
N THR A 56 2.73 -4.63 10.72
CA THR A 56 2.03 -4.66 9.44
C THR A 56 2.94 -4.18 8.32
N LEU A 57 2.79 -4.77 7.13
CA LEU A 57 3.41 -4.22 5.94
C LEU A 57 2.59 -3.01 5.48
N SER A 58 2.93 -1.82 6.00
CA SER A 58 2.32 -0.57 5.53
C SER A 58 2.58 -0.35 4.05
N LEU A 59 1.70 0.39 3.36
CA LEU A 59 1.88 0.78 1.96
C LEU A 59 3.25 1.44 1.70
N ARG A 60 3.72 2.32 2.60
CA ARG A 60 5.07 2.94 2.50
C ARG A 60 6.17 1.89 2.54
N ALA A 61 6.11 0.96 3.50
CA ALA A 61 7.09 -0.12 3.59
C ALA A 61 7.03 -1.03 2.35
N ALA A 62 5.82 -1.34 1.86
CA ALA A 62 5.62 -2.13 0.64
C ALA A 62 6.24 -1.45 -0.57
N ARG A 63 6.07 -0.13 -0.75
CA ARG A 63 6.70 0.65 -1.84
C ARG A 63 8.21 0.54 -1.83
N LEU A 64 8.83 0.79 -0.67
CA LEU A 64 10.29 0.75 -0.55
C LEU A 64 10.86 -0.67 -0.72
N LEU A 65 10.04 -1.70 -0.51
CA LEU A 65 10.38 -3.10 -0.77
C LEU A 65 10.00 -3.58 -2.18
N GLY A 66 9.43 -2.72 -3.03
CA GLY A 66 8.96 -3.12 -4.37
C GLY A 66 7.76 -4.09 -4.35
N LEU A 67 6.98 -4.09 -3.27
CA LEU A 67 5.86 -5.00 -3.03
C LEU A 67 4.49 -4.33 -3.21
N THR A 68 4.42 -3.16 -3.83
CA THR A 68 3.14 -2.51 -4.10
C THR A 68 2.29 -3.33 -5.06
N PRO A 69 1.06 -3.72 -4.67
CA PRO A 69 0.11 -4.29 -5.61
C PRO A 69 -0.23 -3.22 -6.66
N VAL A 70 -0.21 -3.61 -7.94
CA VAL A 70 -0.79 -2.79 -9.01
C VAL A 70 -2.31 -2.90 -8.88
N PRO A 71 -3.04 -1.79 -8.62
CA PRO A 71 -4.47 -1.88 -8.44
C PRO A 71 -5.18 -2.19 -9.75
N LYS A 72 -6.33 -2.87 -9.64
CA LYS A 72 -7.22 -3.07 -10.79
C LYS A 72 -7.86 -1.73 -11.18
N LEU A 73 -7.70 -1.35 -12.44
CA LEU A 73 -8.26 -0.13 -13.02
C LEU A 73 -9.45 -0.44 -13.94
N PRO A 74 -10.31 0.56 -14.22
CA PRO A 74 -10.37 1.85 -13.54
C PRO A 74 -11.08 1.74 -12.18
N MET A 75 -10.71 2.62 -11.24
CA MET A 75 -11.45 2.76 -9.99
C MET A 75 -12.43 3.92 -10.04
N ARG A 76 -13.68 3.71 -9.63
CA ARG A 76 -14.75 4.70 -9.72
C ARG A 76 -15.74 4.61 -8.55
N TYR A 77 -16.51 5.68 -8.39
CA TYR A 77 -17.58 5.79 -7.39
C TYR A 77 -18.46 4.54 -7.32
N GLY A 78 -18.82 4.13 -6.11
CA GLY A 78 -19.64 2.95 -5.81
C GLY A 78 -18.85 1.65 -5.68
N GLN A 79 -17.63 1.56 -6.23
CA GLN A 79 -16.79 0.39 -6.06
C GLN A 79 -16.29 0.23 -4.62
N ARG A 80 -15.91 -0.99 -4.27
CA ARG A 80 -15.43 -1.36 -2.94
C ARG A 80 -14.32 -2.39 -3.00
N GLY A 81 -13.62 -2.56 -1.90
CA GLY A 81 -12.63 -3.60 -1.68
C GLY A 81 -11.20 -3.10 -1.71
N ASP A 82 -10.28 -4.03 -1.89
CA ASP A 82 -8.85 -3.86 -1.59
C ASP A 82 -8.16 -2.79 -2.43
N ASN A 83 -8.52 -2.66 -3.71
CA ASN A 83 -7.99 -1.61 -4.58
C ASN A 83 -8.42 -0.21 -4.11
N VAL A 84 -9.66 -0.09 -3.62
CA VAL A 84 -10.17 1.18 -3.11
C VAL A 84 -9.50 1.54 -1.79
N LEU A 85 -9.28 0.55 -0.92
CA LEU A 85 -8.56 0.76 0.33
C LEU A 85 -7.12 1.26 0.05
N LEU A 86 -6.43 0.59 -0.88
CA LEU A 86 -5.11 0.98 -1.36
C LEU A 86 -5.13 2.42 -1.93
N LEU A 87 -6.10 2.75 -2.78
CA LEU A 87 -6.26 4.12 -3.29
C LEU A 87 -6.41 5.14 -2.16
N GLN A 88 -7.25 4.86 -1.16
CA GLN A 88 -7.47 5.77 -0.04
C GLN A 88 -6.21 5.97 0.80
N GLU A 89 -5.44 4.92 1.04
CA GLU A 89 -4.13 5.02 1.71
C GLU A 89 -3.16 5.89 0.91
N VAL A 90 -3.06 5.69 -0.40
CA VAL A 90 -2.22 6.55 -1.26
C VAL A 90 -2.68 8.00 -1.21
N LEU A 91 -3.98 8.27 -1.29
CA LEU A 91 -4.51 9.63 -1.24
C LEU A 91 -4.23 10.30 0.12
N ARG A 92 -4.33 9.55 1.24
CA ARG A 92 -3.95 10.05 2.57
C ARG A 92 -2.47 10.39 2.65
N GLU A 93 -1.60 9.59 2.04
CA GLU A 93 -0.17 9.90 1.94
C GLU A 93 0.10 11.17 1.12
N ARG A 94 -0.77 11.49 0.16
CA ARG A 94 -0.75 12.75 -0.60
C ARG A 94 -1.47 13.91 0.11
N GLY A 95 -1.83 13.75 1.38
CA GLY A 95 -2.43 14.79 2.20
C GLY A 95 -3.96 14.84 2.21
N ALA A 96 -4.65 13.87 1.58
CA ALA A 96 -6.11 13.83 1.63
C ALA A 96 -6.60 13.40 3.03
N LEU A 97 -7.50 14.20 3.61
CA LEU A 97 -8.13 13.90 4.90
C LEU A 97 -9.38 13.03 4.69
N ILE A 98 -9.18 11.75 4.35
CA ILE A 98 -10.26 10.77 4.15
C ILE A 98 -10.03 9.51 4.99
N THR A 99 -11.11 8.80 5.29
CA THR A 99 -11.03 7.46 5.88
C THR A 99 -10.68 6.44 4.80
N ALA A 100 -9.76 5.52 5.12
CA ALA A 100 -9.48 4.35 4.30
C ALA A 100 -10.38 3.19 4.76
N ASP A 101 -11.61 3.15 4.23
CA ASP A 101 -12.65 2.18 4.59
C ASP A 101 -12.92 1.13 3.48
N GLY A 102 -12.18 1.22 2.37
CA GLY A 102 -12.34 0.38 1.20
C GLY A 102 -13.61 0.67 0.40
N ARG A 103 -14.27 1.82 0.59
CA ARG A 103 -15.48 2.22 -0.16
C ARG A 103 -15.22 3.48 -0.97
N PHE A 104 -15.50 3.41 -2.26
CA PHE A 104 -15.31 4.54 -3.16
C PHE A 104 -16.55 5.43 -3.10
N GLY A 105 -16.68 6.15 -1.98
CA GLY A 105 -17.75 7.11 -1.73
C GLY A 105 -17.45 8.52 -2.26
N SER A 106 -18.26 9.47 -1.80
CA SER A 106 -18.15 10.89 -2.16
C SER A 106 -16.83 11.50 -1.69
N GLY A 107 -16.36 11.16 -0.48
CA GLY A 107 -15.08 11.59 0.06
C GLY A 107 -13.89 11.15 -0.82
N THR A 108 -13.83 9.85 -1.16
CA THR A 108 -12.81 9.31 -2.07
C THR A 108 -12.86 9.97 -3.45
N ARG A 109 -14.05 10.15 -4.03
CA ARG A 109 -14.21 10.84 -5.33
C ARG A 109 -13.72 12.28 -5.28
N THR A 110 -14.01 12.99 -4.20
CA THR A 110 -13.55 14.37 -4.01
C THR A 110 -12.03 14.42 -3.90
N ALA A 111 -11.43 13.52 -3.13
CA ALA A 111 -9.97 13.40 -3.00
C ALA A 111 -9.29 13.06 -4.34
N VAL A 112 -9.86 12.15 -5.14
CA VAL A 112 -9.34 11.84 -6.49
C VAL A 112 -9.41 13.06 -7.39
N ARG A 113 -10.52 13.81 -7.39
CA ARG A 113 -10.65 15.04 -8.19
C ARG A 113 -9.65 16.11 -7.76
N ALA A 114 -9.43 16.26 -6.45
CA ALA A 114 -8.45 17.19 -5.91
C ALA A 114 -7.02 16.82 -6.35
N PHE A 115 -6.67 15.53 -6.24
CA PHE A 115 -5.40 15.00 -6.72
C PHE A 115 -5.21 15.19 -8.23
N GLN A 116 -6.21 14.85 -9.03
CA GLN A 116 -6.15 15.04 -10.48
C GLN A 116 -5.90 16.51 -10.84
N ARG A 117 -6.58 17.44 -10.15
CA ARG A 117 -6.38 18.87 -10.34
C ARG A 117 -4.95 19.30 -9.98
N SER A 118 -4.42 18.86 -8.84
CA SER A 118 -3.05 19.22 -8.44
C SER A 118 -1.97 18.58 -9.33
N ALA A 119 -2.28 17.45 -9.95
CA ALA A 119 -1.40 16.76 -10.89
C ALA A 119 -1.54 17.22 -12.35
N GLY A 120 -2.38 18.23 -12.64
CA GLY A 120 -2.60 18.72 -14.02
C GLY A 120 -3.33 17.72 -14.93
N LEU A 121 -4.06 16.77 -14.36
CA LEU A 121 -4.81 15.75 -15.09
C LEU A 121 -6.26 16.17 -15.34
N ARG A 122 -6.91 15.52 -16.31
CA ARG A 122 -8.36 15.66 -16.51
C ARG A 122 -9.10 15.23 -15.23
N VAL A 123 -9.91 16.14 -14.68
CA VAL A 123 -10.60 15.94 -13.40
C VAL A 123 -11.88 15.12 -13.59
N THR A 124 -11.74 13.80 -13.72
CA THR A 124 -12.85 12.86 -13.94
C THR A 124 -13.44 12.30 -12.63
N GLY A 125 -12.67 12.30 -11.54
CA GLY A 125 -13.01 11.57 -10.32
C GLY A 125 -12.95 10.05 -10.47
N VAL A 126 -12.42 9.56 -11.59
CA VAL A 126 -12.16 8.15 -11.89
C VAL A 126 -10.66 7.95 -11.93
N VAL A 127 -10.16 6.93 -11.26
CA VAL A 127 -8.75 6.56 -11.31
C VAL A 127 -8.53 5.64 -12.51
N ASP A 128 -8.13 6.25 -13.62
CA ASP A 128 -7.68 5.60 -14.84
C ASP A 128 -6.15 5.38 -14.82
N THR A 129 -5.58 4.86 -15.92
CA THR A 129 -4.14 4.59 -16.04
C THR A 129 -3.29 5.83 -15.84
N ALA A 130 -3.72 7.00 -16.35
CA ALA A 130 -2.99 8.25 -16.17
C ALA A 130 -2.97 8.69 -14.70
N THR A 131 -4.13 8.63 -14.03
CA THR A 131 -4.24 8.93 -12.61
C THR A 131 -3.43 7.95 -11.76
N ALA A 132 -3.48 6.65 -12.09
CA ALA A 132 -2.71 5.60 -11.42
C ALA A 132 -1.21 5.84 -11.51
N LYS A 133 -0.69 6.13 -12.71
CA LYS A 133 0.72 6.47 -12.92
C LYS A 133 1.14 7.68 -12.09
N ALA A 134 0.33 8.74 -12.06
CA ALA A 134 0.60 9.93 -11.25
C ALA A 134 0.60 9.65 -9.72
N LEU A 135 -0.21 8.68 -9.28
CA LEU A 135 -0.23 8.19 -7.89
C LEU A 135 1.01 7.35 -7.54
N GLY A 136 1.80 6.93 -8.54
CA GLY A 136 3.01 6.12 -8.38
C GLY A 136 2.73 4.62 -8.39
N TRP A 137 1.84 4.19 -9.27
CA TRP A 137 1.61 2.77 -9.61
C TRP A 137 2.07 2.47 -11.05
#